data_AF-A0A0G1VIX1-F1
#
_entry.id   AF-A0A0G1VIX1-F1
#
_cell.length_a   1.000
_cell.length_b   1.000
_cell.length_c   1.000
_cell.angle_alpha   90.00
_cell.angle_beta   90.00
_cell.angle_gamma   90.00
#
_symmetry.space_group_name_H-M   'P 1'
#
loop_
_entity.id
_entity.type
_entity.pdbx_description
1 polymer ?
#
loop_
_entity_poly.entity_id
_entity_poly.type
_entity_poly.pdbx_seq_one_letter_code
_entity_poly.pdbx_strand_id
1 'polypeptide(L)'
;MNGLLHSLTATVEDIPYTYTISAFDAAGNQSAGSAPAMATTPEADTILPTATITAPIEGSVVSGKGITLAADAADNVAVAGVQFTIDGGDLGSEDASAPYSLTWDSNSVANGAHSIGAMARDTAGNTVTAFPVNIIVDNIVAPPPSTVLFSPSDDTYADSRNPTLSQGIKTTLLVDGSPIYITYIKFDLSSLAGRAINSAKLRVKVADKSNSTQVVKRVDDNSWSETTLTYSSRPALGVTVASLPGLKSVGSIIEIDITAEAAAKAGQIMSLGIDSTGTDGFDVYSKENATGKPELEVTAW
;
A
#
# COMPACT_ATOMS: atom_id res chain seq x y z
N MET A 1 -5.08 55.58 -49.45
CA MET A 1 -6.38 56.08 -48.98
C MET A 1 -6.56 55.52 -47.57
N ASN A 2 -6.51 56.36 -46.55
CA ASN A 2 -6.79 55.94 -45.17
C ASN A 2 -8.32 55.90 -45.00
N GLY A 3 -8.92 54.72 -45.10
CA GLY A 3 -10.34 54.55 -44.82
C GLY A 3 -10.60 54.67 -43.32
N LEU A 4 -11.63 55.42 -42.93
CA LEU A 4 -12.13 55.41 -41.55
C LEU A 4 -12.84 54.06 -41.32
N LEU A 5 -12.35 53.26 -40.39
CA LEU A 5 -13.06 52.06 -39.95
C LEU A 5 -14.23 52.47 -39.06
N HIS A 6 -15.44 52.05 -39.42
CA HIS A 6 -16.63 52.14 -38.57
C HIS A 6 -17.05 50.72 -38.19
N SER A 7 -17.27 50.48 -36.89
CA SER A 7 -17.92 49.27 -36.40
C SER A 7 -19.42 49.52 -36.26
N LEU A 8 -20.24 48.64 -36.83
CA LEU A 8 -21.66 48.55 -36.52
C LEU A 8 -21.86 47.34 -35.61
N THR A 9 -22.63 47.51 -34.53
CA THR A 9 -23.05 46.40 -33.66
C THR A 9 -24.50 46.06 -33.98
N ALA A 10 -24.74 44.82 -34.41
CA ALA A 10 -26.06 44.27 -34.63
C ALA A 10 -26.52 43.49 -33.39
N THR A 11 -27.83 43.45 -33.13
CA THR A 11 -28.41 42.82 -31.91
C THR A 11 -29.25 41.58 -32.20
N VAL A 12 -29.38 41.17 -33.47
CA VAL A 12 -30.13 39.98 -33.86
C VAL A 12 -29.25 39.10 -34.74
N GLU A 13 -29.19 37.82 -34.38
CA GLU A 13 -28.38 36.79 -35.06
C GLU A 13 -29.13 36.22 -36.27
N ASP A 14 -28.38 35.69 -37.23
CA ASP A 14 -28.90 35.11 -38.48
C ASP A 14 -29.86 36.03 -39.27
N ILE A 15 -29.67 37.35 -39.18
CA ILE A 15 -30.44 38.33 -39.95
C ILE A 15 -29.51 39.12 -40.87
N PRO A 16 -29.87 39.26 -42.17
CA PRO A 16 -29.12 40.14 -43.07
C PRO A 16 -29.34 41.60 -42.71
N TYR A 17 -28.26 42.32 -42.43
CA TYR A 17 -28.24 43.77 -42.27
C TYR A 17 -27.80 44.43 -43.56
N THR A 18 -28.51 45.50 -43.94
CA THR A 18 -28.11 46.34 -45.07
C THR A 18 -27.57 47.67 -44.55
N TYR A 19 -26.42 48.09 -45.04
CA TYR A 19 -25.80 49.37 -44.67
C TYR A 19 -25.42 50.18 -45.91
N THR A 20 -25.57 51.49 -45.79
CA THR A 20 -25.18 52.50 -46.79
C THR A 20 -24.36 53.58 -46.12
N ILE A 21 -23.39 54.14 -46.83
CA ILE A 21 -22.51 55.20 -46.31
C ILE A 21 -22.78 56.49 -47.09
N SER A 22 -22.94 57.61 -46.39
CA SER A 22 -22.89 58.96 -46.94
C SER A 22 -21.78 59.74 -46.24
N ALA A 23 -21.09 60.61 -46.98
CA ALA A 23 -20.10 61.53 -46.44
C ALA A 23 -20.71 62.93 -46.26
N PHE A 24 -20.22 63.69 -45.29
CA PHE A 24 -20.51 65.12 -45.15
C PHE A 24 -19.23 65.91 -45.37
N ASP A 25 -19.30 67.04 -46.08
CA ASP A 25 -18.19 67.98 -46.16
C ASP A 25 -18.15 68.94 -44.96
N ALA A 26 -17.12 69.79 -44.89
CA ALA A 26 -16.94 70.74 -43.79
C ALA A 26 -18.02 71.86 -43.73
N ALA A 27 -18.77 72.05 -44.82
CA ALA A 27 -19.91 72.98 -44.89
C ALA A 27 -21.24 72.30 -44.53
N GLY A 28 -21.23 70.98 -44.25
CA GLY A 28 -22.41 70.20 -43.91
C GLY A 28 -23.16 69.62 -45.11
N ASN A 29 -22.60 69.69 -46.33
CA ASN A 29 -23.25 69.10 -47.50
C ASN A 29 -23.08 67.57 -47.49
N GLN A 30 -24.17 66.83 -47.70
CA GLN A 30 -24.18 65.37 -47.75
C GLN A 30 -23.95 64.85 -49.18
N SER A 31 -23.10 63.83 -49.33
CA SER A 31 -22.93 63.10 -50.60
C SER A 31 -24.14 62.23 -50.93
N ALA A 32 -24.25 61.78 -52.17
CA ALA A 32 -25.09 60.63 -52.48
C ALA A 32 -24.67 59.41 -51.62
N GLY A 33 -25.64 58.56 -51.26
CA GLY A 33 -25.36 57.32 -50.54
C GLY A 33 -24.58 56.34 -51.42
N SER A 34 -23.74 55.52 -50.79
CA SER A 34 -23.10 54.38 -51.44
C SER A 34 -24.15 53.38 -51.93
N ALA A 35 -23.73 52.48 -52.83
CA ALA A 35 -24.49 51.25 -53.04
C ALA A 35 -24.68 50.52 -51.70
N PRO A 36 -25.84 49.88 -51.45
CA PRO A 36 -26.05 49.09 -50.25
C PRO A 36 -25.08 47.91 -50.22
N ALA A 37 -24.50 47.66 -49.06
CA ALA A 37 -23.77 46.45 -48.77
C ALA A 37 -24.53 45.65 -47.71
N MET A 38 -24.38 44.33 -47.77
CA MET A 38 -25.07 43.40 -46.87
C MET A 38 -24.07 42.60 -46.06
N ALA A 39 -24.39 42.39 -44.79
CA ALA A 39 -23.69 41.44 -43.92
C ALA A 39 -24.73 40.70 -43.07
N THR A 40 -24.57 39.39 -42.93
CA THR A 40 -25.39 38.56 -42.04
C THR A 40 -24.57 38.21 -40.82
N THR A 41 -25.16 38.37 -39.64
CA THR A 41 -24.57 37.88 -38.38
C THR A 41 -24.52 36.35 -38.38
N PRO A 42 -23.48 35.70 -37.81
CA PRO A 42 -23.47 34.25 -37.66
C PRO A 42 -24.69 33.74 -36.89
N GLU A 43 -25.06 32.48 -37.13
CA GLU A 43 -26.08 31.79 -36.34
C GLU A 43 -25.60 31.61 -34.89
N ALA A 44 -26.55 31.65 -33.94
CA ALA A 44 -26.29 31.35 -32.54
C ALA A 44 -25.82 29.90 -32.39
N ASP A 45 -24.73 29.69 -31.64
CA ASP A 45 -24.34 28.34 -31.28
C ASP A 45 -25.18 27.83 -30.09
N THR A 46 -25.96 26.79 -30.34
CA THR A 46 -26.91 26.21 -29.37
C THR A 46 -26.65 24.74 -29.11
N ILE A 47 -25.62 24.18 -29.74
CA ILE A 47 -25.26 22.77 -29.58
C ILE A 47 -24.45 22.65 -28.29
N LEU A 48 -24.81 21.68 -27.45
CA LEU A 48 -24.08 21.45 -26.21
C LEU A 48 -22.72 20.78 -26.52
N PRO A 49 -21.67 21.09 -25.74
CA PRO A 49 -20.45 20.30 -25.80
C PRO A 49 -20.69 18.86 -25.34
N THR A 50 -19.71 18.00 -25.56
CA THR A 50 -19.59 16.65 -25.00
C THR A 50 -18.50 16.63 -23.94
N ALA A 51 -18.62 15.75 -22.94
CA ALA A 51 -17.61 15.57 -21.89
C ALA A 51 -17.57 14.12 -21.39
N THR A 52 -16.38 13.58 -21.19
CA THR A 52 -16.16 12.25 -20.57
C THR A 52 -14.93 12.27 -19.67
N ILE A 53 -15.07 11.78 -18.44
CA ILE A 53 -13.95 11.62 -17.51
C ILE A 53 -13.12 10.41 -17.96
N THR A 54 -11.80 10.59 -18.10
CA THR A 54 -10.85 9.56 -18.53
C THR A 54 -9.95 9.08 -17.40
N ALA A 55 -9.79 9.87 -16.34
CA ALA A 55 -9.15 9.46 -15.10
C ALA A 55 -9.75 10.24 -13.91
N PRO A 56 -9.90 9.60 -12.73
CA PRO A 56 -9.79 8.16 -12.48
C PRO A 56 -10.88 7.36 -13.22
N ILE A 57 -10.78 6.03 -13.22
CA ILE A 57 -11.84 5.13 -13.74
C ILE A 57 -12.75 4.67 -12.60
N GLU A 58 -13.96 4.22 -12.94
CA GLU A 58 -14.96 3.70 -11.98
C GLU A 58 -14.36 2.67 -11.01
N GLY A 59 -14.59 2.89 -9.71
CA GLY A 59 -14.14 2.01 -8.64
C GLY A 59 -12.66 2.18 -8.24
N SER A 60 -11.96 3.17 -8.79
CA SER A 60 -10.56 3.44 -8.42
C SER A 60 -10.43 3.76 -6.92
N VAL A 61 -9.41 3.20 -6.28
CA VAL A 61 -8.98 3.58 -4.92
C VAL A 61 -7.82 4.55 -5.04
N VAL A 62 -7.94 5.75 -4.48
CA VAL A 62 -6.94 6.81 -4.59
C VAL A 62 -6.43 7.23 -3.21
N SER A 63 -5.16 7.62 -3.15
CA SER A 63 -4.53 8.13 -1.93
C SER A 63 -3.37 9.10 -2.24
N GLY A 64 -3.18 10.10 -1.38
CA GLY A 64 -2.07 11.05 -1.47
C GLY A 64 -2.34 12.29 -2.33
N LYS A 65 -1.26 12.95 -2.76
CA LYS A 65 -1.29 14.36 -3.21
C LYS A 65 -1.27 14.58 -4.73
N GLY A 66 -1.17 13.49 -5.49
CA GLY A 66 -0.84 13.52 -6.93
C GLY A 66 -1.90 12.84 -7.78
N ILE A 67 -3.16 12.90 -7.37
CA ILE A 67 -4.24 12.23 -8.10
C ILE A 67 -4.58 13.05 -9.34
N THR A 68 -4.38 12.48 -10.52
CA THR A 68 -4.74 13.14 -11.78
C THR A 68 -6.21 12.90 -12.09
N LEU A 69 -6.97 13.98 -12.23
CA LEU A 69 -8.26 14.00 -12.90
C LEU A 69 -8.04 14.40 -14.35
N ALA A 70 -8.66 13.68 -15.28
CA ALA A 70 -8.56 13.98 -16.70
C ALA A 70 -9.93 13.79 -17.37
N ALA A 71 -10.20 14.61 -18.38
CA ALA A 71 -11.43 14.53 -19.15
C ALA A 71 -11.17 14.88 -20.62
N ASP A 72 -11.94 14.25 -21.50
CA ASP A 72 -12.07 14.66 -22.89
C ASP A 72 -13.33 15.51 -23.04
N ALA A 73 -13.24 16.58 -23.82
CA ALA A 73 -14.38 17.40 -24.20
C ALA A 73 -14.27 17.83 -25.66
N ALA A 74 -15.40 17.90 -26.35
CA ALA A 74 -15.47 18.30 -27.75
C ALA A 74 -16.78 19.04 -28.04
N ASP A 75 -16.74 19.94 -29.01
CA ASP A 75 -17.85 20.81 -29.40
C ASP A 75 -17.79 21.08 -30.92
N ASN A 76 -18.87 21.53 -31.54
CA ASN A 76 -18.92 21.88 -32.97
C ASN A 76 -18.16 23.16 -33.32
N VAL A 77 -18.07 24.13 -32.41
CA VAL A 77 -17.30 25.37 -32.61
C VAL A 77 -16.02 25.34 -31.78
N ALA A 78 -16.15 25.34 -30.45
CA ALA A 78 -15.00 25.34 -29.54
C ALA A 78 -15.42 25.11 -28.08
N VAL A 79 -14.65 24.27 -27.38
CA VAL A 79 -14.76 24.15 -25.91
C VAL A 79 -13.98 25.29 -25.26
N ALA A 80 -14.62 26.03 -24.36
CA ALA A 80 -14.02 27.11 -23.58
C ALA A 80 -13.31 26.62 -22.32
N GLY A 81 -13.77 25.52 -21.71
CA GLY A 81 -13.11 24.93 -20.55
C GLY A 81 -13.83 23.74 -19.93
N VAL A 82 -13.16 23.09 -18.98
CA VAL A 82 -13.66 21.98 -18.17
C VAL A 82 -13.43 22.25 -16.67
N GLN A 83 -14.51 22.30 -15.90
CA GLN A 83 -14.48 22.39 -14.43
C GLN A 83 -14.62 20.99 -13.83
N PHE A 84 -13.60 20.51 -13.13
CA PHE A 84 -13.68 19.27 -12.36
C PHE A 84 -14.42 19.49 -11.05
N THR A 85 -15.14 18.47 -10.57
CA THR A 85 -15.90 18.51 -9.32
C THR A 85 -15.71 17.23 -8.51
N ILE A 86 -15.91 17.32 -7.20
CA ILE A 86 -16.00 16.19 -6.27
C ILE A 86 -17.26 16.35 -5.41
N ASP A 87 -18.09 15.32 -5.38
CA ASP A 87 -19.39 15.31 -4.69
C ASP A 87 -20.29 16.51 -5.05
N GLY A 88 -20.19 16.97 -6.30
CA GLY A 88 -20.91 18.12 -6.84
C GLY A 88 -20.33 19.49 -6.50
N GLY A 89 -19.25 19.56 -5.70
CA GLY A 89 -18.51 20.80 -5.44
C GLY A 89 -17.32 20.98 -6.37
N ASP A 90 -17.03 22.22 -6.76
CA ASP A 90 -15.89 22.53 -7.62
C ASP A 90 -14.57 22.12 -7.00
N LEU A 91 -13.76 21.44 -7.80
CA LEU A 91 -12.43 21.00 -7.43
C LEU A 91 -11.41 21.75 -8.27
N GLY A 92 -10.77 22.76 -7.66
CA GLY A 92 -9.83 23.64 -8.35
C GLY A 92 -10.51 24.62 -9.31
N SER A 93 -9.70 25.31 -10.11
CA SER A 93 -10.19 26.20 -11.17
C SER A 93 -10.49 25.42 -12.45
N GLU A 94 -11.40 25.95 -13.25
CA GLU A 94 -11.65 25.47 -14.60
C GLU A 94 -10.38 25.44 -15.46
N ASP A 95 -10.17 24.34 -16.17
CA ASP A 95 -9.11 24.18 -17.15
C ASP A 95 -9.59 24.66 -18.52
N ALA A 96 -8.98 25.72 -19.02
CA ALA A 96 -9.38 26.39 -20.26
C ALA A 96 -8.70 25.82 -21.52
N SER A 97 -7.86 24.77 -21.39
CA SER A 97 -7.11 24.26 -22.54
C SER A 97 -6.95 22.73 -22.53
N ALA A 98 -7.24 22.10 -23.67
CA ALA A 98 -6.95 20.69 -23.85
C ALA A 98 -5.42 20.43 -23.90
N PRO A 99 -4.93 19.31 -23.35
CA PRO A 99 -5.68 18.24 -22.67
C PRO A 99 -6.14 18.66 -21.27
N TYR A 100 -7.44 18.46 -20.97
CA TYR A 100 -8.04 18.92 -19.71
C TYR A 100 -7.61 18.03 -18.55
N SER A 101 -6.92 18.60 -17.57
CA SER A 101 -6.46 17.86 -16.41
C SER A 101 -6.31 18.69 -15.15
N LEU A 102 -6.46 18.04 -14.00
CA LEU A 102 -6.23 18.62 -12.69
C LEU A 102 -5.45 17.64 -11.81
N THR A 103 -4.45 18.14 -11.08
CA THR A 103 -3.84 17.37 -9.98
C THR A 103 -4.52 17.71 -8.67
N TRP A 104 -4.97 16.69 -7.96
CA TRP A 104 -5.75 16.79 -6.73
C TRP A 104 -5.04 16.09 -5.55
N ASP A 105 -5.15 16.71 -4.37
CA ASP A 105 -4.76 16.12 -3.09
C ASP A 105 -5.96 15.45 -2.41
N SER A 106 -6.00 14.12 -2.39
CA SER A 106 -7.10 13.36 -1.79
C SER A 106 -7.18 13.49 -0.27
N ASN A 107 -6.19 14.10 0.38
CA ASN A 107 -6.26 14.44 1.81
C ASN A 107 -7.17 15.66 2.07
N SER A 108 -7.66 16.33 1.02
CA SER A 108 -8.61 17.44 1.14
C SER A 108 -10.05 16.99 1.44
N VAL A 109 -10.35 15.68 1.32
CA VAL A 109 -11.65 15.09 1.63
C VAL A 109 -11.50 13.94 2.64
N ALA A 110 -12.62 13.51 3.22
CA ALA A 110 -12.65 12.36 4.13
C ALA A 110 -12.32 11.06 3.39
N ASN A 111 -11.93 10.01 4.12
CA ASN A 111 -11.86 8.67 3.52
C ASN A 111 -13.28 8.13 3.30
N GLY A 112 -13.50 7.43 2.20
CA GLY A 112 -14.81 6.88 1.85
C GLY A 112 -15.10 6.94 0.35
N ALA A 113 -16.37 6.70 0.00
CA ALA A 113 -16.84 6.79 -1.37
C ALA A 113 -17.03 8.27 -1.77
N HIS A 114 -16.54 8.64 -2.95
CA HIS A 114 -16.68 9.97 -3.55
C HIS A 114 -17.06 9.87 -5.02
N SER A 115 -17.67 10.93 -5.54
CA SER A 115 -18.08 11.03 -6.94
C SER A 115 -17.29 12.14 -7.64
N ILE A 116 -16.49 11.79 -8.65
CA ILE A 116 -15.79 12.76 -9.52
C ILE A 116 -16.69 13.16 -10.67
N GLY A 117 -16.78 14.47 -10.92
CA GLY A 117 -17.50 15.06 -12.05
C GLY A 117 -16.59 15.94 -12.92
N ALA A 118 -17.06 16.22 -14.13
CA ALA A 118 -16.47 17.20 -15.04
C ALA A 118 -17.57 17.92 -15.80
N MET A 119 -17.57 19.25 -15.78
CA MET A 119 -18.49 20.10 -16.51
C MET A 119 -17.75 20.82 -17.63
N ALA A 120 -18.09 20.54 -18.89
CA ALA A 120 -17.54 21.25 -20.04
C ALA A 120 -18.44 22.41 -20.44
N ARG A 121 -17.83 23.52 -20.83
CA ARG A 121 -18.51 24.71 -21.38
C ARG A 121 -17.93 25.09 -22.73
N ASP A 122 -18.77 25.48 -23.67
CA ASP A 122 -18.33 26.01 -24.97
C ASP A 122 -18.10 27.54 -24.93
N THR A 123 -17.71 28.14 -26.07
CA THR A 123 -17.51 29.59 -26.16
C THR A 123 -18.80 30.43 -26.20
N ALA A 124 -19.95 29.80 -26.44
CA ALA A 124 -21.27 30.44 -26.44
C ALA A 124 -21.95 30.40 -25.06
N GLY A 125 -21.39 29.65 -24.09
CA GLY A 125 -21.89 29.49 -22.74
C GLY A 125 -22.76 28.26 -22.52
N ASN A 126 -22.91 27.38 -23.52
CA ASN A 126 -23.60 26.10 -23.36
C ASN A 126 -22.76 25.16 -22.49
N THR A 127 -23.41 24.38 -21.61
CA THR A 127 -22.73 23.51 -20.64
C THR A 127 -23.27 22.09 -20.65
N VAL A 128 -22.39 21.12 -20.39
CA VAL A 128 -22.76 19.73 -20.12
C VAL A 128 -21.97 19.20 -18.93
N THR A 129 -22.59 18.37 -18.10
CA THR A 129 -21.89 17.61 -17.06
C THR A 129 -21.73 16.16 -17.51
N ALA A 130 -20.51 15.64 -17.47
CA ALA A 130 -20.22 14.24 -17.76
C ALA A 130 -20.91 13.31 -16.75
N PHE A 131 -21.13 12.05 -17.13
CA PHE A 131 -21.50 11.01 -16.16
C PHE A 131 -20.42 10.90 -15.08
N PRO A 132 -20.80 10.88 -13.79
CA PRO A 132 -19.82 10.85 -12.72
C PRO A 132 -19.07 9.51 -12.65
N VAL A 133 -17.84 9.56 -12.15
CA VAL A 133 -17.03 8.39 -11.81
C VAL A 133 -16.97 8.25 -10.30
N ASN A 134 -17.42 7.11 -9.77
CA ASN A 134 -17.32 6.83 -8.33
C ASN A 134 -15.94 6.24 -8.00
N ILE A 135 -15.35 6.75 -6.92
CA ILE A 135 -14.05 6.32 -6.41
C ILE A 135 -14.12 6.07 -4.91
N ILE A 136 -13.06 5.47 -4.37
CA ILE A 136 -12.83 5.36 -2.93
C ILE A 136 -11.57 6.15 -2.60
N VAL A 137 -11.69 7.10 -1.68
CA VAL A 137 -10.54 7.76 -1.06
C VAL A 137 -10.13 6.95 0.15
N ASP A 138 -8.89 6.45 0.15
CA ASP A 138 -8.32 5.73 1.29
C ASP A 138 -6.92 6.26 1.61
N ASN A 139 -6.87 7.31 2.43
CA ASN A 139 -5.62 7.86 2.95
C ASN A 139 -5.16 7.16 4.25
N ILE A 140 -5.71 6.00 4.62
CA ILE A 140 -5.25 5.26 5.80
C ILE A 140 -3.92 4.59 5.46
N VAL A 141 -2.83 5.13 5.99
CA VAL A 141 -1.52 4.48 5.93
C VAL A 141 -1.49 3.41 7.02
N ALA A 142 -1.36 2.14 6.62
CA ALA A 142 -1.10 1.06 7.57
C ALA A 142 0.19 1.37 8.36
N PRO A 143 0.17 1.28 9.72
CA PRO A 143 1.37 1.55 10.52
C PRO A 143 2.46 0.56 10.12
N PRO A 144 3.74 0.95 9.97
CA PRO A 144 4.78 0.02 9.56
C PRO A 144 4.87 -1.18 10.53
N PRO A 145 5.31 -2.35 10.06
CA PRO A 145 5.40 -3.51 10.92
C PRO A 145 6.47 -3.25 11.99
N SER A 146 6.23 -3.71 13.20
CA SER A 146 7.16 -3.56 14.32
C SER A 146 7.85 -4.87 14.65
N THR A 147 9.12 -4.78 15.02
CA THR A 147 9.93 -5.93 15.45
C THR A 147 9.92 -6.04 16.97
N VAL A 148 9.62 -7.24 17.47
CA VAL A 148 9.63 -7.62 18.88
C VAL A 148 10.64 -8.76 19.08
N LEU A 149 11.46 -8.66 20.12
CA LEU A 149 12.42 -9.68 20.50
C LEU A 149 11.92 -10.43 21.74
N PHE A 150 11.86 -11.75 21.65
CA PHE A 150 11.49 -12.63 22.75
C PHE A 150 12.71 -13.43 23.23
N SER A 151 12.95 -13.40 24.53
CA SER A 151 13.80 -14.39 25.18
C SER A 151 13.00 -15.66 25.46
N PRO A 152 13.62 -16.86 25.44
CA PRO A 152 12.95 -18.08 25.86
C PRO A 152 12.41 -17.96 27.29
N SER A 153 11.17 -18.40 27.52
CA SER A 153 10.64 -18.54 28.87
C SER A 153 11.28 -19.74 29.57
N ASP A 154 11.49 -20.83 28.84
CA ASP A 154 12.18 -22.04 29.27
C ASP A 154 13.03 -22.59 28.11
N ASP A 155 14.23 -23.08 28.40
CA ASP A 155 14.98 -23.93 27.49
C ASP A 155 15.77 -25.02 28.22
N THR A 156 15.89 -26.19 27.58
CA THR A 156 16.68 -27.30 28.13
C THR A 156 16.92 -28.35 27.05
N TYR A 157 17.64 -29.42 27.37
CA TYR A 157 17.71 -30.59 26.51
C TYR A 157 17.44 -31.89 27.28
N ALA A 158 16.77 -32.82 26.62
CA ALA A 158 16.53 -34.16 27.10
C ALA A 158 17.76 -35.03 26.82
N ASP A 159 18.33 -35.67 27.84
CA ASP A 159 19.53 -36.53 27.75
C ASP A 159 19.19 -38.01 27.92
N SER A 160 19.30 -38.78 26.84
CA SER A 160 19.03 -40.24 26.87
C SER A 160 19.95 -41.04 27.78
N ARG A 161 21.15 -40.54 28.10
CA ARG A 161 22.07 -41.21 29.05
C ARG A 161 21.67 -40.98 30.50
N ASN A 162 20.96 -39.88 30.78
CA ASN A 162 20.55 -39.49 32.13
C ASN A 162 19.04 -39.25 32.17
N PRO A 163 18.21 -40.31 32.05
CA PRO A 163 16.83 -40.15 31.64
C PRO A 163 15.92 -39.48 32.67
N THR A 164 16.35 -39.36 33.92
CA THR A 164 15.61 -38.74 35.02
C THR A 164 16.23 -37.42 35.50
N LEU A 165 17.29 -36.93 34.85
CA LEU A 165 17.97 -35.69 35.25
C LEU A 165 17.53 -34.53 34.35
N SER A 166 17.14 -33.42 34.97
CA SER A 166 16.93 -32.16 34.25
C SER A 166 18.27 -31.47 33.95
N GLN A 167 18.35 -30.84 32.78
CA GLN A 167 19.52 -30.11 32.31
C GLN A 167 19.29 -28.59 32.23
N GLY A 168 18.18 -28.07 32.77
CA GLY A 168 17.77 -26.66 32.62
C GLY A 168 18.69 -25.61 33.26
N ILE A 169 19.82 -26.00 33.84
CA ILE A 169 20.85 -25.08 34.37
C ILE A 169 22.13 -25.05 33.52
N LYS A 170 22.19 -25.86 32.45
CA LYS A 170 23.35 -25.93 31.57
C LYS A 170 23.35 -24.71 30.68
N THR A 171 24.54 -24.16 30.41
CA THR A 171 24.71 -22.99 29.53
C THR A 171 24.70 -23.34 28.03
N THR A 172 24.54 -24.61 27.70
CA THR A 172 24.42 -25.10 26.32
C THR A 172 23.26 -26.09 26.21
N LEU A 173 22.62 -26.08 25.05
CA LEU A 173 21.58 -26.99 24.62
C LEU A 173 22.19 -27.92 23.56
N LEU A 174 22.02 -29.23 23.75
CA LEU A 174 22.64 -30.27 22.93
C LEU A 174 21.62 -30.90 21.99
N VAL A 175 22.07 -31.26 20.79
CA VAL A 175 21.31 -32.01 19.78
C VAL A 175 22.20 -33.09 19.18
N ASP A 176 21.82 -34.35 19.31
CA ASP A 176 22.59 -35.49 18.80
C ASP A 176 21.67 -36.70 18.62
N GLY A 177 22.00 -37.58 17.67
CA GLY A 177 21.30 -38.84 17.42
C GLY A 177 21.88 -40.03 18.21
N SER A 178 23.12 -39.95 18.70
CA SER A 178 23.72 -41.02 19.52
C SER A 178 24.91 -40.55 20.38
N PRO A 179 24.77 -40.46 21.71
CA PRO A 179 23.53 -40.60 22.47
C PRO A 179 22.49 -39.57 22.02
N ILE A 180 21.20 -39.88 22.21
CA ILE A 180 20.14 -38.97 21.80
C ILE A 180 20.11 -37.77 22.76
N TYR A 181 20.28 -36.57 22.20
CA TYR A 181 19.93 -35.30 22.84
C TYR A 181 18.89 -34.56 21.99
N ILE A 182 17.86 -34.04 22.65
CA ILE A 182 16.81 -33.25 22.02
C ILE A 182 16.69 -31.94 22.78
N THR A 183 16.93 -30.83 22.10
CA THR A 183 16.74 -29.49 22.67
C THR A 183 15.26 -29.12 22.66
N TYR A 184 14.79 -28.42 23.69
CA TYR A 184 13.46 -27.83 23.80
C TYR A 184 13.58 -26.35 24.14
N ILE A 185 12.84 -25.49 23.44
CA ILE A 185 12.82 -24.03 23.65
C ILE A 185 11.38 -23.55 23.62
N LYS A 186 10.98 -22.71 24.56
CA LYS A 186 9.61 -22.19 24.72
C LYS A 186 9.58 -20.67 24.71
N PHE A 187 8.60 -20.08 24.03
CA PHE A 187 8.37 -18.64 23.98
C PHE A 187 6.93 -18.30 24.34
N ASP A 188 6.74 -17.18 25.04
CA ASP A 188 5.44 -16.59 25.30
C ASP A 188 5.13 -15.52 24.26
N LEU A 189 4.21 -15.81 23.34
CA LEU A 189 3.79 -14.90 22.27
C LEU A 189 2.47 -14.19 22.60
N SER A 190 2.04 -14.15 23.86
CA SER A 190 0.79 -13.51 24.30
C SER A 190 0.68 -12.04 23.85
N SER A 191 1.81 -11.31 23.82
CA SER A 191 1.86 -9.91 23.34
C SER A 191 1.57 -9.73 21.85
N LEU A 192 1.51 -10.82 21.07
CA LEU A 192 1.18 -10.81 19.65
C LEU A 192 -0.28 -11.20 19.36
N ALA A 193 -1.14 -11.29 20.38
CA ALA A 193 -2.55 -11.62 20.20
C ALA A 193 -3.22 -10.65 19.21
N GLY A 194 -3.84 -11.19 18.15
CA GLY A 194 -4.53 -10.41 17.12
C GLY A 194 -3.63 -9.70 16.10
N ARG A 195 -2.30 -9.85 16.21
CA ARG A 195 -1.33 -9.25 15.27
C ARG A 195 -1.06 -10.18 14.09
N ALA A 196 -0.86 -9.61 12.91
CA ALA A 196 -0.45 -10.37 11.73
C ALA A 196 1.07 -10.50 11.70
N ILE A 197 1.61 -11.73 11.74
CA ILE A 197 3.06 -11.97 11.73
C ILE A 197 3.57 -12.07 10.28
N ASN A 198 4.57 -11.25 9.93
CA ASN A 198 5.19 -11.23 8.60
C ASN A 198 6.46 -12.07 8.52
N SER A 199 7.23 -12.09 9.61
CA SER A 199 8.50 -12.80 9.72
C SER A 199 8.72 -13.20 11.16
N ALA A 200 9.17 -14.42 11.39
CA ALA A 200 9.67 -14.85 12.69
C ALA A 200 10.94 -15.69 12.51
N LYS A 201 12.02 -15.28 13.16
CA LYS A 201 13.33 -15.94 13.10
C LYS A 201 13.76 -16.37 14.48
N LEU A 202 13.89 -17.68 14.68
CA LEU A 202 14.60 -18.21 15.85
C LEU A 202 16.11 -18.06 15.60
N ARG A 203 16.77 -17.31 16.47
CA ARG A 203 18.19 -16.99 16.42
C ARG A 203 18.90 -17.77 17.51
N VAL A 204 19.78 -18.69 17.11
CA VAL A 204 20.59 -19.49 18.05
C VAL A 204 22.06 -19.34 17.72
N LYS A 205 22.90 -19.17 18.74
CA LYS A 205 24.35 -19.06 18.57
C LYS A 205 25.03 -20.40 18.79
N VAL A 206 25.88 -20.79 17.84
CA VAL A 206 26.57 -22.08 17.80
C VAL A 206 27.65 -22.13 18.88
N ALA A 207 27.55 -23.12 19.77
CA ALA A 207 28.55 -23.45 20.77
C ALA A 207 29.49 -24.56 20.29
N ASP A 208 28.95 -25.57 19.59
CA ASP A 208 29.73 -26.60 18.87
C ASP A 208 29.12 -26.89 17.50
N LYS A 209 29.97 -27.12 16.51
CA LYS A 209 29.56 -27.31 15.11
C LYS A 209 29.15 -28.75 14.84
N SER A 210 28.28 -28.93 13.84
CA SER A 210 27.87 -30.26 13.36
C SER A 210 27.79 -30.30 11.84
N ASN A 211 28.08 -31.47 11.28
CA ASN A 211 27.80 -31.83 9.89
C ASN A 211 26.47 -32.59 9.74
N SER A 212 25.85 -33.02 10.84
CA SER A 212 24.52 -33.62 10.81
C SER A 212 23.48 -32.59 10.40
N THR A 213 22.32 -33.06 9.92
CA THR A 213 21.14 -32.21 9.76
C THR A 213 20.38 -32.15 11.09
N GLN A 214 20.01 -30.94 11.51
CA GLN A 214 19.12 -30.73 12.65
C GLN A 214 17.73 -30.37 12.15
N VAL A 215 16.70 -30.85 12.84
CA VAL A 215 15.31 -30.60 12.45
C VAL A 215 14.61 -29.89 13.59
N VAL A 216 14.05 -28.73 13.30
CA VAL A 216 13.19 -27.99 14.23
C VAL A 216 11.77 -28.50 14.04
N LYS A 217 11.14 -28.90 15.13
CA LYS A 217 9.79 -29.47 15.15
C LYS A 217 8.92 -28.73 16.15
N ARG A 218 7.62 -28.68 15.88
CA ARG A 218 6.62 -28.21 16.84
C ARG A 218 6.60 -29.12 18.06
N VAL A 219 6.34 -28.54 19.23
CA VAL A 219 5.95 -29.27 20.44
C VAL A 219 4.59 -28.74 20.89
N ASP A 220 3.56 -29.58 20.85
CA ASP A 220 2.19 -29.16 21.18
C ASP A 220 1.92 -29.06 22.69
N ASP A 221 2.64 -29.84 23.51
CA ASP A 221 2.54 -29.78 24.96
C ASP A 221 3.42 -28.65 25.51
N ASN A 222 2.78 -27.65 26.10
CA ASN A 222 3.41 -26.46 26.69
C ASN A 222 3.56 -26.55 28.23
N SER A 223 3.19 -27.68 28.85
CA SER A 223 3.18 -27.85 30.31
C SER A 223 4.56 -28.07 30.94
N TRP A 224 5.58 -28.36 30.12
CA TRP A 224 6.94 -28.58 30.59
C TRP A 224 7.63 -27.28 31.06
N SER A 225 8.58 -27.41 31.97
CA SER A 225 9.53 -26.35 32.35
C SER A 225 10.94 -26.90 32.33
N GLU A 226 11.92 -26.05 32.05
CA GLU A 226 13.34 -26.42 32.01
C GLU A 226 13.85 -27.08 33.30
N THR A 227 13.28 -26.69 34.44
CA THR A 227 13.68 -27.18 35.77
C THR A 227 13.21 -28.61 36.04
N THR A 228 12.24 -29.11 35.27
CA THR A 228 11.56 -30.40 35.53
C THR A 228 11.55 -31.35 34.33
N LEU A 229 11.79 -30.85 33.11
CA LEU A 229 11.89 -31.69 31.93
C LEU A 229 13.13 -32.58 32.03
N THR A 230 12.91 -33.87 31.80
CA THR A 230 13.93 -34.93 31.74
C THR A 230 13.74 -35.69 30.44
N TYR A 231 14.65 -36.60 30.08
CA TYR A 231 14.40 -37.45 28.91
C TYR A 231 13.11 -38.26 29.04
N SER A 232 12.84 -38.85 30.22
CA SER A 232 11.65 -39.68 30.46
C SER A 232 10.34 -38.89 30.43
N SER A 233 10.37 -37.60 30.77
CA SER A 233 9.18 -36.73 30.83
C SER A 233 9.04 -35.77 29.65
N ARG A 234 9.93 -35.86 28.65
CA ARG A 234 9.95 -34.92 27.52
C ARG A 234 8.66 -34.98 26.68
N PRO A 235 8.14 -33.83 26.23
CA PRO A 235 7.06 -33.80 25.25
C PRO A 235 7.40 -34.52 23.93
N ALA A 236 6.38 -35.05 23.27
CA ALA A 236 6.53 -35.60 21.92
C ALA A 236 6.83 -34.49 20.90
N LEU A 237 7.71 -34.78 19.93
CA LEU A 237 7.97 -33.90 18.79
C LEU A 237 6.89 -34.11 17.73
N GLY A 238 6.30 -33.01 17.27
CA GLY A 238 5.28 -32.97 16.23
C GLY A 238 5.85 -32.76 14.84
N VAL A 239 5.16 -31.95 14.04
CA VAL A 239 5.52 -31.67 12.64
C VAL A 239 6.82 -30.89 12.52
N THR A 240 7.55 -31.14 11.43
CA THR A 240 8.75 -30.35 11.07
C THR A 240 8.34 -28.92 10.73
N VAL A 241 9.00 -27.96 11.39
CA VAL A 241 8.90 -26.52 11.13
C VAL A 241 10.00 -26.07 10.18
N ALA A 242 11.24 -26.52 10.43
CA ALA A 242 12.40 -26.17 9.60
C ALA A 242 13.45 -27.30 9.60
N SER A 243 14.28 -27.34 8.57
CA SER A 243 15.42 -28.25 8.48
C SER A 243 16.70 -27.45 8.31
N LEU A 244 17.71 -27.78 9.11
CA LEU A 244 19.00 -27.11 9.16
C LEU A 244 20.07 -28.08 8.65
N PRO A 245 20.48 -27.97 7.38
CA PRO A 245 21.56 -28.81 6.88
C PRO A 245 22.86 -28.49 7.64
N GLY A 246 23.75 -29.48 7.74
CA GLY A 246 25.04 -29.31 8.41
C GLY A 246 25.87 -28.24 7.71
N LEU A 247 26.22 -27.16 8.44
CA LEU A 247 27.11 -26.06 8.08
C LEU A 247 26.97 -24.96 9.14
N LYS A 248 27.68 -25.11 10.26
CA LYS A 248 27.55 -24.19 11.40
C LYS A 248 28.94 -23.90 11.94
N SER A 249 29.38 -22.64 11.87
CA SER A 249 30.68 -22.25 12.46
C SER A 249 30.48 -21.90 13.92
N VAL A 250 31.36 -22.39 14.79
CA VAL A 250 31.36 -22.01 16.21
C VAL A 250 31.35 -20.48 16.34
N GLY A 251 30.46 -19.95 17.18
CA GLY A 251 30.28 -18.52 17.39
C GLY A 251 29.36 -17.81 16.41
N SER A 252 28.95 -18.45 15.31
CA SER A 252 27.96 -17.86 14.38
C SER A 252 26.55 -17.89 14.96
N ILE A 253 25.72 -16.92 14.55
CA ILE A 253 24.27 -16.92 14.80
C ILE A 253 23.60 -17.56 13.60
N ILE A 254 22.66 -18.45 13.87
CA ILE A 254 21.84 -19.11 12.87
C ILE A 254 20.43 -18.56 13.00
N GLU A 255 19.91 -18.06 11.89
CA GLU A 255 18.54 -17.59 11.79
C GLU A 255 17.69 -18.67 11.13
N ILE A 256 16.72 -19.17 11.88
CA ILE A 256 15.82 -20.25 11.48
C ILE A 256 14.47 -19.61 11.22
N ASP A 257 14.02 -19.63 9.97
CA ASP A 257 12.68 -19.17 9.62
C ASP A 257 11.64 -20.12 10.23
N ILE A 258 10.84 -19.57 11.15
CA ILE A 258 9.72 -20.26 11.79
C ILE A 258 8.43 -19.43 11.66
N THR A 259 8.35 -18.56 10.64
CA THR A 259 7.27 -17.59 10.45
C THR A 259 5.89 -18.23 10.51
N ALA A 260 5.69 -19.35 9.80
CA ALA A 260 4.41 -20.05 9.78
C ALA A 260 4.01 -20.62 11.16
N GLU A 261 4.98 -21.09 11.94
CA GLU A 261 4.72 -21.61 13.29
C GLU A 261 4.37 -20.49 14.26
N ALA A 262 5.15 -19.40 14.25
CA ALA A 262 4.87 -18.23 15.08
C ALA A 262 3.50 -17.62 14.75
N ALA A 263 3.14 -17.50 13.46
CA ALA A 263 1.84 -17.04 13.02
C ALA A 263 0.69 -17.92 13.55
N ALA A 264 0.84 -19.25 13.52
CA ALA A 264 -0.15 -20.18 14.05
C ALA A 264 -0.29 -20.13 15.59
N LYS A 265 0.70 -19.59 16.29
CA LYS A 265 0.74 -19.49 17.76
C LYS A 265 0.70 -18.04 18.27
N ALA A 266 0.36 -17.07 17.43
CA ALA A 266 0.23 -15.67 17.83
C ALA A 266 -0.77 -15.53 19.00
N GLY A 267 -0.35 -14.87 20.08
CA GLY A 267 -1.14 -14.76 21.31
C GLY A 267 -1.08 -15.95 22.26
N GLN A 268 -0.25 -16.96 21.99
CA GLN A 268 -0.15 -18.21 22.76
C GLN A 268 1.29 -18.55 23.14
N ILE A 269 1.46 -19.59 23.96
CA ILE A 269 2.77 -20.22 24.19
C ILE A 269 3.13 -21.06 22.96
N MET A 270 4.36 -20.89 22.48
CA MET A 270 4.95 -21.69 21.39
C MET A 270 6.14 -22.49 21.93
N SER A 271 6.08 -23.82 21.84
CA SER A 271 7.21 -24.70 22.14
C SER A 271 7.77 -25.33 20.86
N LEU A 272 9.09 -25.40 20.79
CA LEU A 272 9.84 -26.03 19.72
C LEU A 272 10.77 -27.08 20.31
N GLY A 273 11.01 -28.14 19.54
CA GLY A 273 12.06 -29.12 19.80
C GLY A 273 13.04 -29.16 18.63
N ILE A 274 14.31 -29.42 18.90
CA ILE A 274 15.35 -29.61 17.89
C ILE A 274 15.97 -30.98 18.08
N ASP A 275 15.84 -31.84 17.08
CA ASP A 275 16.42 -33.18 17.07
C ASP A 275 17.33 -33.42 15.86
N SER A 276 18.09 -34.52 15.92
CA SER A 276 18.96 -34.99 14.84
C SER A 276 18.91 -36.52 14.80
N THR A 277 19.07 -37.08 13.61
CA THR A 277 19.33 -38.52 13.42
C THR A 277 20.81 -38.81 13.21
N GLY A 278 21.63 -37.78 12.93
CA GLY A 278 23.07 -37.90 12.78
C GLY A 278 23.79 -37.88 14.13
N THR A 279 24.97 -38.52 14.16
CA THR A 279 25.77 -38.76 15.37
C THR A 279 26.90 -37.74 15.57
N ASP A 280 26.92 -36.67 14.76
CA ASP A 280 27.82 -35.53 14.94
C ASP A 280 27.05 -34.48 15.72
N GLY A 281 27.38 -34.30 17.00
CA GLY A 281 26.64 -33.46 17.95
C GLY A 281 26.62 -31.99 17.54
N PHE A 282 25.52 -31.32 17.85
CA PHE A 282 25.33 -29.89 17.63
C PHE A 282 24.93 -29.20 18.92
N ASP A 283 25.71 -28.18 19.31
CA ASP A 283 25.46 -27.44 20.54
C ASP A 283 25.18 -25.97 20.23
N VAL A 284 24.18 -25.41 20.92
CA VAL A 284 23.92 -23.97 20.95
C VAL A 284 23.94 -23.45 22.37
N TYR A 285 24.16 -22.16 22.56
CA TYR A 285 24.02 -21.58 23.90
C TYR A 285 22.57 -21.59 24.36
N SER A 286 22.36 -21.82 25.66
CA SER A 286 21.05 -21.68 26.32
C SER A 286 20.83 -20.27 26.86
N LYS A 287 19.66 -20.02 27.44
CA LYS A 287 19.33 -18.75 28.10
C LYS A 287 20.14 -18.51 29.39
N GLU A 288 20.73 -19.54 30.00
CA GLU A 288 21.65 -19.43 31.15
C GLU A 288 23.01 -18.88 30.75
N ASN A 289 23.37 -18.94 29.46
CA ASN A 289 24.67 -18.47 29.02
C ASN A 289 24.79 -16.94 29.12
N ALA A 290 25.97 -16.43 29.44
CA ALA A 290 26.16 -14.98 29.64
C ALA A 290 25.88 -14.14 28.38
N THR A 291 26.20 -14.65 27.18
CA THR A 291 26.01 -13.96 25.90
C THR A 291 25.55 -14.92 24.81
N GLY A 292 24.96 -14.41 23.72
CA GLY A 292 24.53 -15.27 22.61
C GLY A 292 23.42 -16.24 22.98
N LYS A 293 22.58 -15.84 23.94
CA LYS A 293 21.35 -16.54 24.31
C LYS A 293 20.45 -16.71 23.08
N PRO A 294 19.60 -17.76 23.02
CA PRO A 294 18.58 -17.85 22.00
C PRO A 294 17.64 -16.63 22.06
N GLU A 295 17.15 -16.23 20.90
CA GLU A 295 16.20 -15.13 20.75
C GLU A 295 15.22 -15.46 19.63
N LEU A 296 13.98 -15.05 19.77
CA LEU A 296 13.01 -15.06 18.69
C LEU A 296 12.72 -13.62 18.26
N GLU A 297 13.11 -13.29 17.04
CA GLU A 297 12.83 -12.00 16.41
C GLU A 297 11.55 -12.11 15.58
N VAL A 298 10.52 -11.33 15.91
CA VAL A 298 9.22 -11.36 15.22
C VAL A 298 8.88 -9.97 14.69
N THR A 299 8.56 -9.88 13.41
CA THR A 299 8.04 -8.67 12.76
C THR A 299 6.54 -8.86 12.48
N ALA A 300 5.70 -7.94 12.98
CA ALA A 300 4.25 -8.04 12.89
C ALA A 300 3.55 -6.69 12.66
N TRP A 301 2.33 -6.71 12.09
CA TRP A 301 1.38 -5.59 12.04
C TRP A 301 0.47 -5.66 13.26
#